data_AF-A0A957ZDU2-F1
#
_entry.id   AF-A0A957ZDU2-F1
#
_cell.length_a   1.000
_cell.length_b   1.000
_cell.length_c   1.000
_cell.angle_alpha   90.00
_cell.angle_beta   90.00
_cell.angle_gamma   90.00
#
_symmetry.space_group_name_H-M   'P 1'
#
loop_
_entity.id
_entity.type
_entity.pdbx_description
1 polymer ?
#
loop_
_entity_poly.entity_id
_entity_poly.type
_entity_poly.pdbx_seq_one_letter_code
_entity_poly.pdbx_strand_id
1 'polypeptide(L)' 'MAKASALIDWIRASGYAMDRWDTELGDTFACRHEVYVSDIESGPDNKKWMKELAIKLK' A
#
# COMPACT_ATOMS: atom_id res chain seq x y z
N MET A 1 8.92 -9.30 1.32
CA MET A 1 7.85 -8.41 0.81
C MET A 1 8.17 -6.98 1.21
N ALA A 2 8.03 -6.02 0.29
CA ALA A 2 8.18 -4.60 0.61
C ALA A 2 7.08 -4.16 1.58
N LYS A 3 7.43 -3.32 2.56
CA LYS A 3 6.47 -2.76 3.52
C LYS A 3 5.73 -1.58 2.88
N ALA A 4 4.48 -1.37 3.27
CA ALA A 4 3.71 -0.20 2.83
C ALA A 4 4.43 1.14 3.12
N SER A 5 5.21 1.19 4.21
CA SER A 5 6.04 2.35 4.55
C SER A 5 7.02 2.72 3.45
N ALA A 6 7.61 1.75 2.74
CA ALA A 6 8.57 2.04 1.68
C ALA A 6 7.95 2.79 0.50
N LEU A 7 6.69 2.48 0.15
CA LEU A 7 5.94 3.23 -0.86
C LEU A 7 5.64 4.65 -0.38
N ILE A 8 5.19 4.80 0.87
CA ILE A 8 4.89 6.12 1.46
C ILE A 8 6.15 6.99 1.51
N ASP A 9 7.27 6.44 1.94
CA ASP A 9 8.55 7.14 2.03
C ASP A 9 9.03 7.56 0.64
N TRP A 10 8.91 6.69 -0.37
CA TRP A 10 9.23 7.03 -1.75
C TRP A 10 8.32 8.14 -2.30
N ILE A 11 7.01 8.08 -2.06
CA ILE A 11 6.06 9.12 -2.48
C ILE A 11 6.43 10.47 -1.87
N ARG A 12 6.72 10.49 -0.56
CA ARG A 12 7.17 11.69 0.18
C ARG A 12 8.47 12.24 -0.39
N ALA A 13 9.46 11.37 -0.64
CA ALA A 13 10.75 11.77 -1.22
C ALA A 13 10.61 12.30 -2.65
N SER A 14 9.59 11.83 -3.39
CA SER A 14 9.31 12.27 -4.76
C SER A 14 8.51 13.59 -4.83
N GLY A 15 8.01 14.09 -3.69
CA GLY A 15 7.25 15.34 -3.62
C GLY A 15 5.81 15.24 -4.12
N TYR A 16 5.28 14.02 -4.35
CA TYR A 16 3.88 13.86 -4.74
C TYR A 16 2.95 13.99 -3.53
N ALA A 17 1.79 14.61 -3.74
CA ALA A 17 0.74 14.70 -2.74
C ALA A 17 -0.12 13.43 -2.77
N MET A 18 -0.25 12.76 -1.63
CA MET A 18 -1.17 11.62 -1.45
C MET A 18 -2.58 12.11 -1.13
N ASP A 19 -3.58 11.28 -1.46
CA ASP A 19 -4.96 11.42 -0.99
C ASP A 19 -5.08 11.04 0.50
N ARG A 20 -4.35 11.77 1.34
CA ARG A 20 -4.05 11.47 2.74
C ARG A 20 -4.28 12.70 3.62
N TRP A 21 -4.66 12.47 4.87
CA TRP A 21 -4.72 13.47 5.95
C TRP A 21 -4.20 12.88 7.28
N ASP A 22 -3.83 13.76 8.21
CA ASP A 22 -3.40 13.37 9.56
C ASP A 22 -4.59 13.13 10.49
N THR A 23 -4.47 12.14 11.35
CA THR A 23 -5.37 11.88 12.49
C THR A 23 -4.54 11.52 13.72
N GLU A 24 -5.18 11.35 14.88
CA GLU A 24 -4.52 10.85 16.10
C GLU A 24 -3.89 9.45 15.91
N LEU A 25 -4.34 8.69 14.92
CA LEU A 25 -3.82 7.37 14.56
C LEU A 25 -2.72 7.41 13.48
N GLY A 26 -2.37 8.62 13.00
CA GLY A 26 -1.41 8.85 11.93
C GLY A 26 -2.06 9.03 10.55
N ASP A 27 -1.34 8.59 9.50
CA ASP A 27 -1.74 8.73 8.09
C ASP A 27 -3.06 7.99 7.80
N THR A 28 -4.10 8.75 7.45
CA THR A 28 -5.35 8.20 6.92
C THR A 28 -5.48 8.53 5.45
N PHE A 29 -5.95 7.57 4.66
CA PHE A 29 -6.03 7.67 3.20
C PHE A 29 -7.49 7.56 2.75
N ALA A 30 -7.88 8.31 1.72
CA ALA A 30 -9.19 8.12 1.11
C ALA A 30 -9.25 6.78 0.36
N CYS A 31 -8.11 6.36 -0.23
CA CYS A 31 -7.98 5.07 -0.88
C CYS A 31 -6.56 4.50 -0.71
N ARG A 32 -6.49 3.32 -0.08
CA ARG A 32 -5.36 2.40 -0.15
C ARG A 32 -5.85 1.12 -0.82
N HIS A 33 -5.32 0.81 -2.00
CA HIS A 33 -5.76 -0.34 -2.77
C HIS A 33 -4.71 -1.45 -2.69
N GLU A 34 -5.13 -2.64 -2.27
CA GLU A 34 -4.29 -3.85 -2.25
C GLU A 34 -4.94 -4.93 -3.11
N VAL A 35 -4.17 -5.48 -4.04
CA VAL A 35 -4.61 -6.57 -4.92
C VAL A 35 -3.70 -7.76 -4.71
N TYR A 36 -4.29 -8.92 -4.43
CA TYR A 36 -3.56 -10.18 -4.48
C TYR A 36 -3.48 -10.64 -5.92
N VAL A 37 -2.27 -10.67 -6.45
CA VAL A 37 -1.98 -11.08 -7.84
C VAL A 37 -1.80 -12.60 -7.91
N SER A 38 -1.34 -13.22 -6.83
CA SER A 38 -1.27 -14.68 -6.73
C SER A 38 -2.65 -15.29 -6.57
N ASP A 39 -2.86 -16.44 -7.22
CA ASP A 39 -4.02 -17.29 -6.96
C ASP A 39 -4.00 -17.77 -5.51
N ILE A 40 -4.88 -17.20 -4.69
CA ILE A 40 -5.04 -17.52 -3.27
C ILE A 40 -5.59 -18.93 -3.05
N GLU A 41 -6.26 -19.52 -4.05
CA GLU A 41 -6.79 -20.88 -4.01
C GLU A 41 -5.69 -21.93 -4.25
N SER A 42 -4.55 -21.53 -4.85
CA SER A 42 -3.43 -22.42 -5.15
C SER A 42 -2.64 -22.88 -3.91
N GLY A 43 -2.85 -22.25 -2.74
CA GLY A 43 -2.32 -22.76 -1.48
C GLY A 43 -2.34 -21.73 -0.33
N PRO A 44 -2.50 -22.20 0.93
CA PRO A 44 -2.69 -21.35 2.11
C PRO A 44 -1.42 -20.63 2.59
N ASP A 45 -0.26 -20.88 1.97
CA ASP A 45 1.00 -20.26 2.37
C ASP A 45 1.09 -18.82 1.86
N ASN A 46 0.56 -17.90 2.68
CA ASN A 46 0.50 -16.47 2.38
C ASN A 46 1.87 -15.79 2.18
N LYS A 47 2.98 -16.44 2.56
CA LYS A 47 4.33 -15.93 2.29
C LYS A 47 4.69 -15.97 0.81
N LYS A 48 4.02 -16.84 0.05
CA LYS A 48 4.17 -16.96 -1.41
C LYS A 48 3.24 -16.04 -2.17
N TRP A 49 2.30 -15.40 -1.49
CA TRP A 49 1.34 -14.54 -2.14
C TRP A 49 2.01 -13.26 -2.62
N MET A 50 1.74 -12.92 -3.87
CA MET A 50 2.15 -11.65 -4.45
C MET A 50 1.02 -10.67 -4.31
N LYS A 51 1.35 -9.47 -3.87
CA LYS A 51 0.40 -8.38 -3.76
C LYS A 51 0.95 -7.11 -4.36
N GLU A 52 0.06 -6.36 -4.99
CA GLU A 52 0.31 -4.99 -5.43
C GLU A 52 -0.35 -4.04 -4.42
N LEU A 53 0.36 -2.96 -4.10
CA LEU A 53 -0.12 -1.89 -3.24
C LEU A 53 -0.10 -0.59 -4.04
N ALA A 54 -1.24 0.09 -4.10
CA ALA A 54 -1.39 1.39 -4.73
C ALA A 54 -1.99 2.41 -3.76
N ILE A 55 -1.50 3.65 -3.84
CA ILE A 55 -2.00 4.80 -3.10
C ILE A 55 -2.41 5.85 -4.13
N LYS A 56 -3.61 6.39 -3.97
CA LYS A 56 -4.09 7.48 -4.83
C LYS A 56 -3.35 8.78 -4.51
N LEU A 57 -2.92 9.49 -5.55
CA LEU A 57 -2.35 10.82 -5.46
C LEU A 57 -3.45 11.90 -5.62
N LYS A 58 -3.16 13.13 -5.18
CA LYS A 58 -4.01 14.32 -5.37
C LYS A 58 -3.68 15.04 -6.66
#